data_AF-A0A9P5MCY1-F1
#
_entry.id   AF-A0A9P5MCY1-F1
#
_cell.length_a   1.000
_cell.length_b   1.000
_cell.length_c   1.000
_cell.angle_alpha   90.00
_cell.angle_beta   90.00
_cell.angle_gamma   90.00
#
_symmetry.space_group_name_H-M   'P 1'
#
loop_
_entity.id
_entity.type
_entity.pdbx_description
1 polymer ?
#
loop_
_entity_poly.entity_id
_entity_poly.type
_entity_poly.pdbx_seq_one_letter_code
_entity_poly.pdbx_strand_id
1 'polypeptide(L)'
;MPFRADQLVFRTREIYEAFHEFTNIIKTGSAGPTRCETDDKHDWTQWMGAVDADTLELTGHSFGGATSLAVLTAPPPPQFPALPIRHVLLLDPWVDPVPTPGPIPLTAPNPLDPSAPLTRPPLAVINSERFTLWKEHFGKLCDLAGGWRTEKDVDETAEDEEATVENGATLMTIVRARHDDFSDFPALMPFNAQRVQTLGSTIQKLSLAFLADGLAEELAKEVRHDKVVIEHKKKKTLQGVFGEVLVHAH
;
A
#
# COMPACT_ATOMS: atom_id res chain seq x y z
N MET A 1 2.69 -4.65 23.19
CA MET A 1 2.06 -5.20 21.96
C MET A 1 2.85 -6.39 21.37
N PRO A 2 3.42 -7.33 22.17
CA PRO A 2 4.30 -8.39 21.61
C PRO A 2 3.56 -9.29 20.60
N PHE A 3 2.30 -9.65 20.89
CA PHE A 3 1.50 -10.51 20.01
C PHE A 3 1.31 -9.96 18.58
N ARG A 4 1.17 -8.63 18.41
CA ARG A 4 0.99 -8.04 17.07
C ARG A 4 2.29 -8.04 16.28
N ALA A 5 3.43 -7.87 16.95
CA ALA A 5 4.74 -8.00 16.32
C ALA A 5 5.01 -9.44 15.89
N ASP A 6 4.69 -10.42 16.74
CA ASP A 6 4.82 -11.84 16.40
C ASP A 6 3.94 -12.20 15.19
N GLN A 7 2.71 -11.69 15.14
CA GLN A 7 1.84 -11.84 13.96
C GLN A 7 2.47 -11.28 12.69
N LEU A 8 3.18 -10.16 12.73
CA LEU A 8 3.89 -9.63 11.56
C LEU A 8 4.99 -10.57 11.08
N VAL A 9 5.69 -11.26 11.99
CA VAL A 9 6.71 -12.27 11.62
C VAL A 9 6.08 -13.42 10.84
N PHE A 10 4.97 -13.98 11.36
CA PHE A 10 4.25 -15.05 10.66
C PHE A 10 3.73 -14.59 9.31
N ARG A 11 3.07 -13.43 9.25
CA ARG A 11 2.49 -12.91 8.00
C ARG A 11 3.53 -12.53 6.96
N THR A 12 4.70 -12.04 7.40
CA THR A 12 5.83 -11.80 6.50
C THR A 12 6.25 -13.12 5.86
N ARG A 13 6.45 -14.17 6.66
CA ARG A 13 6.80 -15.50 6.14
C ARG A 13 5.75 -16.05 5.18
N GLU A 14 4.46 -15.91 5.50
CA GLU A 14 3.34 -16.33 4.63
C GLU A 14 3.40 -15.66 3.24
N ILE A 15 3.77 -14.37 3.17
CA ILE A 15 3.92 -13.66 1.88
C ILE A 15 5.06 -14.26 1.05
N TYR A 16 6.22 -14.52 1.69
CA TYR A 16 7.33 -15.16 1.00
C TYR A 16 6.97 -16.57 0.52
N GLU A 17 6.35 -17.38 1.38
CA GLU A 17 5.89 -18.73 1.00
C GLU A 17 4.90 -18.66 -0.16
N ALA A 18 3.87 -17.81 -0.08
CA ALA A 18 2.88 -17.65 -1.14
C ALA A 18 3.50 -17.23 -2.49
N PHE A 19 4.40 -16.25 -2.48
CA PHE A 19 5.08 -15.80 -3.70
C PHE A 19 5.91 -16.91 -4.34
N HIS A 20 6.69 -17.65 -3.54
CA HIS A 20 7.57 -18.71 -4.05
C HIS A 20 6.78 -19.92 -4.55
N GLU A 21 5.75 -20.34 -3.82
CA GLU A 21 4.88 -21.44 -4.27
C GLU A 21 4.11 -21.05 -5.54
N PHE A 22 3.60 -19.83 -5.62
CA PHE A 22 2.95 -19.35 -6.85
C PHE A 22 3.94 -19.25 -8.03
N THR A 23 5.16 -18.80 -7.77
CA THR A 23 6.25 -18.79 -8.77
C THR A 23 6.59 -20.20 -9.27
N ASN A 24 6.52 -21.20 -8.39
CA ASN A 24 6.69 -22.59 -8.78
C ASN A 24 5.53 -23.08 -9.65
N ILE A 25 4.29 -22.71 -9.31
CA ILE A 25 3.10 -23.04 -10.10
C ILE A 25 3.21 -22.49 -11.53
N ILE A 26 3.54 -21.20 -11.69
CA ILE A 26 3.65 -20.58 -13.03
C ILE A 26 4.83 -21.13 -13.85
N LYS A 27 5.85 -21.71 -13.21
CA LYS A 27 7.01 -22.30 -13.91
C LYS A 27 6.78 -23.76 -14.28
N THR A 28 6.13 -24.51 -13.41
CA THR A 28 6.03 -25.97 -13.53
C THR A 28 4.65 -26.46 -13.97
N GLY A 29 3.63 -25.61 -13.88
CA GLY A 29 2.24 -26.01 -14.08
C GLY A 29 1.73 -26.97 -13.00
N SER A 30 2.35 -26.99 -11.81
CA SER A 30 2.01 -27.89 -10.71
C SER A 30 1.99 -27.14 -9.38
N ALA A 31 0.98 -27.41 -8.56
CA ALA A 31 0.91 -26.95 -7.17
C ALA A 31 1.97 -27.59 -6.24
N GLY A 32 2.70 -28.60 -6.73
CA GLY A 32 3.73 -29.26 -5.94
C GLY A 32 3.17 -29.85 -4.63
N PRO A 33 3.79 -29.56 -3.46
CA PRO A 33 3.27 -30.00 -2.16
C PRO A 33 2.11 -29.14 -1.64
N THR A 34 1.85 -27.98 -2.25
CA THR A 34 0.75 -27.09 -1.87
C THR A 34 -0.55 -27.80 -2.19
N ARG A 35 -1.37 -28.03 -1.15
CA ARG A 35 -2.67 -28.68 -1.29
C ARG A 35 -3.79 -27.67 -1.10
N CYS A 36 -4.62 -27.46 -2.11
CA CYS A 36 -5.93 -26.86 -1.96
C CYS A 36 -6.99 -27.95 -1.83
N GLU A 37 -8.06 -27.69 -1.07
CA GLU A 37 -9.18 -28.66 -0.93
C GLU A 37 -9.85 -29.01 -2.26
N THR A 38 -9.56 -28.26 -3.34
CA THR A 38 -10.13 -28.41 -4.68
C THR A 38 -9.09 -28.72 -5.77
N ASP A 39 -7.89 -29.16 -5.41
CA ASP A 39 -6.80 -29.38 -6.38
C ASP A 39 -7.13 -30.38 -7.49
N ASP A 40 -8.03 -31.33 -7.22
CA ASP A 40 -8.45 -32.35 -8.16
C ASP A 40 -9.23 -31.79 -9.37
N LYS A 41 -9.64 -30.51 -9.31
CA LYS A 41 -10.45 -29.85 -10.34
C LYS A 41 -9.76 -28.67 -11.00
N HIS A 42 -8.55 -28.31 -10.57
CA HIS A 42 -7.87 -27.12 -11.07
C HIS A 42 -6.75 -27.48 -12.04
N ASP A 43 -6.84 -27.00 -13.28
CA ASP A 43 -5.75 -27.12 -14.24
C ASP A 43 -4.69 -26.04 -13.94
N TRP A 44 -3.63 -26.42 -13.25
CA TRP A 44 -2.54 -25.51 -12.89
C TRP A 44 -1.69 -25.07 -14.08
N THR A 45 -1.75 -25.78 -15.21
CA THR A 45 -0.97 -25.44 -16.41
C THR A 45 -1.43 -24.13 -17.06
N GLN A 46 -2.67 -23.70 -16.80
CA GLN A 46 -3.20 -22.43 -17.28
C GLN A 46 -2.42 -21.20 -16.79
N TRP A 47 -1.69 -21.35 -15.67
CA TRP A 47 -0.88 -20.28 -15.10
C TRP A 47 0.51 -20.17 -15.73
N MET A 48 0.92 -21.17 -16.54
CA MET A 48 2.24 -21.18 -17.14
C MET A 48 2.40 -20.05 -18.16
N GLY A 49 3.37 -19.17 -17.89
CA GLY A 49 3.64 -17.99 -18.72
C GLY A 49 2.52 -16.94 -18.72
N ALA A 50 1.50 -17.08 -17.87
CA ALA A 50 0.37 -16.15 -17.78
C ALA A 50 0.64 -14.96 -16.85
N VAL A 51 1.64 -15.06 -15.98
CA VAL A 51 1.99 -14.06 -14.98
C VAL A 51 3.47 -13.73 -15.07
N ASP A 52 3.78 -12.44 -15.10
CA ASP A 52 5.14 -11.94 -14.86
C ASP A 52 5.44 -11.98 -13.36
N ALA A 53 6.43 -12.77 -12.96
CA ALA A 53 6.89 -12.87 -11.57
C ALA A 53 8.25 -12.19 -11.35
N ASP A 54 8.81 -11.54 -12.38
CA ASP A 54 10.03 -10.74 -12.25
C ASP A 54 9.74 -9.37 -11.61
N THR A 55 8.46 -8.99 -11.54
CA THR A 55 7.98 -7.80 -10.83
C THR A 55 6.84 -8.16 -9.88
N LEU A 56 6.82 -7.54 -8.69
CA LEU A 56 5.80 -7.78 -7.66
C LEU A 56 5.19 -6.48 -7.16
N GLU A 57 3.87 -6.39 -7.23
CA GLU A 57 3.11 -5.29 -6.61
C GLU A 57 2.62 -5.71 -5.23
N LEU A 58 3.07 -5.00 -4.19
CA LEU A 58 2.75 -5.34 -2.80
C LEU A 58 1.62 -4.45 -2.28
N THR A 59 0.50 -5.05 -1.90
CA THR A 59 -0.65 -4.33 -1.34
C THR A 59 -1.12 -4.88 -0.01
N GLY A 60 -1.70 -4.04 0.84
CA GLY A 60 -2.21 -4.44 2.13
C GLY A 60 -3.21 -3.46 2.74
N HIS A 61 -4.34 -3.99 3.21
CA HIS A 61 -5.35 -3.24 3.96
C HIS A 61 -5.19 -3.38 5.47
N SER A 62 -5.37 -2.30 6.23
CA SER A 62 -5.39 -2.35 7.70
C SER A 62 -4.09 -2.98 8.25
N PHE A 63 -4.20 -4.07 9.01
CA PHE A 63 -3.04 -4.83 9.50
C PHE A 63 -2.22 -5.47 8.36
N GLY A 64 -2.85 -5.74 7.21
CA GLY A 64 -2.15 -6.08 5.98
C GLY A 64 -1.21 -4.97 5.51
N GLY A 65 -1.56 -3.69 5.70
CA GLY A 65 -0.65 -2.59 5.40
C GLY A 65 0.60 -2.57 6.28
N ALA A 66 0.45 -2.86 7.59
CA ALA A 66 1.60 -3.09 8.47
C ALA A 66 2.40 -4.34 8.08
N THR A 67 1.74 -5.35 7.52
CA THR A 67 2.42 -6.54 7.00
C THR A 67 3.29 -6.20 5.80
N SER A 68 2.76 -5.43 4.84
CA SER A 68 3.54 -4.95 3.69
C SER A 68 4.76 -4.13 4.12
N LEU A 69 4.59 -3.27 5.13
CA LEU A 69 5.70 -2.53 5.72
C LEU A 69 6.72 -3.44 6.42
N ALA A 70 6.27 -4.47 7.13
CA ALA A 70 7.18 -5.45 7.77
C ALA A 70 8.03 -6.22 6.74
N VAL A 71 7.43 -6.61 5.61
CA VAL A 71 8.14 -7.26 4.49
C VAL A 71 9.29 -6.39 3.96
N LEU A 72 9.10 -5.08 3.89
CA LEU A 72 10.08 -4.13 3.36
C LEU A 72 11.21 -3.81 4.33
N THR A 73 11.04 -4.11 5.62
CA THR A 73 11.92 -3.58 6.69
C THR A 73 12.61 -4.68 7.50
N ALA A 74 12.17 -5.91 7.34
CA ALA A 74 12.84 -7.09 7.85
C ALA A 74 13.66 -7.79 6.74
N PRO A 75 14.79 -8.41 7.07
CA PRO A 75 15.50 -9.25 6.10
C PRO A 75 14.60 -10.41 5.66
N PRO A 76 14.75 -10.91 4.42
CA PRO A 76 14.05 -12.10 3.96
C PRO A 76 14.26 -13.28 4.92
N PRO A 77 13.26 -14.16 5.11
CA PRO A 77 13.49 -15.40 5.84
C PRO A 77 14.65 -16.20 5.20
N PRO A 78 15.50 -16.89 5.97
CA PRO A 78 16.76 -17.47 5.46
C PRO A 78 16.63 -18.40 4.25
N GLN A 79 15.47 -19.02 4.07
CA GLN A 79 15.17 -19.93 2.96
C GLN A 79 14.67 -19.26 1.68
N PHE A 80 14.47 -17.93 1.69
CA PHE A 80 13.90 -17.19 0.56
C PHE A 80 14.81 -16.02 0.12
N PRO A 81 14.97 -15.78 -1.20
CA PRO A 81 15.52 -14.53 -1.70
C PRO A 81 14.59 -13.34 -1.40
N ALA A 82 15.12 -12.12 -1.51
CA ALA A 82 14.32 -10.90 -1.47
C ALA A 82 13.26 -10.89 -2.57
N LEU A 83 12.09 -10.31 -2.26
CA LEU A 83 10.99 -10.17 -3.22
C LEU A 83 11.29 -9.05 -4.23
N PRO A 84 10.97 -9.21 -5.52
CA PRO A 84 11.19 -8.19 -6.55
C PRO A 84 10.09 -7.11 -6.53
N ILE A 85 9.95 -6.42 -5.40
CA ILE A 85 8.85 -5.46 -5.18
C ILE A 85 9.05 -4.22 -6.04
N ARG A 86 8.08 -3.91 -6.91
CA ARG A 86 8.03 -2.72 -7.77
C ARG A 86 7.30 -1.58 -7.08
N HIS A 87 6.06 -1.79 -6.64
CA HIS A 87 5.29 -0.80 -5.90
C HIS A 87 4.74 -1.31 -4.58
N VAL A 88 4.43 -0.35 -3.70
CA VAL A 88 3.77 -0.60 -2.42
C VAL A 88 2.51 0.25 -2.32
N LEU A 89 1.36 -0.40 -2.25
CA LEU A 89 0.05 0.24 -2.09
C LEU A 89 -0.56 -0.12 -0.73
N LEU A 90 -0.73 0.87 0.14
CA LEU A 90 -1.32 0.66 1.47
C LEU A 90 -2.73 1.24 1.51
N LEU A 91 -3.69 0.40 1.88
CA LEU A 91 -5.10 0.75 1.99
C LEU A 91 -5.47 0.91 3.46
N ASP A 92 -5.68 2.15 3.90
CA ASP A 92 -6.02 2.50 5.28
C ASP A 92 -5.21 1.73 6.35
N PRO A 93 -3.85 1.78 6.27
CA PRO A 93 -2.98 0.89 7.03
C PRO A 93 -3.05 1.15 8.53
N TRP A 94 -3.10 0.08 9.33
CA TRP A 94 -2.99 0.17 10.78
C TRP A 94 -1.53 0.03 11.20
N VAL A 95 -0.84 1.14 11.46
CA VAL A 95 0.62 1.18 11.67
C VAL A 95 1.08 1.07 13.13
N ASP A 96 0.17 0.94 14.11
CA ASP A 96 0.59 0.75 15.51
C ASP A 96 1.45 -0.50 15.78
N PRO A 97 1.26 -1.62 15.06
CA PRO A 97 2.13 -2.79 15.22
C PRO A 97 3.56 -2.59 14.72
N VAL A 98 3.83 -1.51 13.97
CA VAL A 98 5.12 -1.25 13.35
C VAL A 98 6.04 -0.51 14.33
N PRO A 99 7.33 -0.88 14.45
CA PRO A 99 8.27 -0.22 15.37
C PRO A 99 8.48 1.26 15.02
N THR A 100 8.61 2.11 16.05
CA THR A 100 9.02 3.52 15.90
C THR A 100 10.36 3.79 16.60
N PRO A 101 11.28 4.61 16.04
CA PRO A 101 11.20 5.25 14.71
C PRO A 101 11.37 4.23 13.59
N GLY A 102 10.67 4.45 12.48
CA GLY A 102 10.55 3.46 11.41
C GLY A 102 9.09 3.14 11.09
N PRO A 103 8.85 2.35 10.04
CA PRO A 103 9.77 1.41 9.43
C PRO A 103 10.57 2.05 8.28
N ILE A 104 11.90 1.99 8.34
CA ILE A 104 12.76 2.43 7.22
C ILE A 104 12.97 1.21 6.33
N PRO A 105 12.57 1.24 5.03
CA PRO A 105 12.83 0.14 4.11
C PRO A 105 14.28 -0.25 4.11
N LEU A 106 14.54 -1.56 4.14
CA LEU A 106 15.84 -2.07 3.77
C LEU A 106 16.06 -1.64 2.32
N THR A 107 16.98 -0.70 2.15
CA THR A 107 17.52 -0.32 0.86
C THR A 107 18.10 -1.57 0.21
N ALA A 108 17.47 -2.08 -0.84
CA ALA A 108 17.89 -3.27 -1.58
C ALA A 108 18.45 -2.86 -2.96
N PRO A 109 19.48 -3.56 -3.48
CA PRO A 109 19.97 -3.32 -4.83
C PRO A 109 18.84 -3.59 -5.83
N ASN A 110 18.71 -2.75 -6.86
CA ASN A 110 17.77 -3.03 -7.93
C ASN A 110 18.11 -4.40 -8.55
N PRO A 111 17.20 -5.39 -8.55
CA PRO A 111 17.47 -6.72 -9.10
C PRO A 111 17.88 -6.70 -10.57
N LEU A 112 17.44 -5.67 -11.31
CA LEU A 112 17.72 -5.48 -12.74
C LEU A 112 19.00 -4.65 -12.99
N ASP A 113 19.46 -3.88 -12.01
CA ASP A 113 20.70 -3.11 -12.06
C ASP A 113 21.37 -3.02 -10.68
N PRO A 114 22.28 -3.96 -10.36
CA PRO A 114 23.01 -3.96 -9.09
C PRO A 114 23.89 -2.72 -8.87
N SER A 115 24.14 -1.92 -9.90
CA SER A 115 24.90 -0.67 -9.83
C SER A 115 24.02 0.56 -9.56
N ALA A 116 22.70 0.41 -9.66
CA ALA A 116 21.75 1.45 -9.31
C ALA A 116 21.84 1.75 -7.80
N PRO A 117 21.64 3.02 -7.38
CA PRO A 117 21.45 3.34 -5.97
C PRO A 117 20.37 2.46 -5.38
N LEU A 118 20.50 2.07 -4.11
CA LEU A 118 19.46 1.32 -3.43
C LEU A 118 18.18 2.19 -3.39
N THR A 119 17.22 1.92 -4.26
CA THR A 119 15.97 2.68 -4.34
C THR A 119 14.89 1.98 -3.55
N ARG A 120 14.11 2.76 -2.81
CA ARG A 120 12.89 2.24 -2.17
C ARG A 120 11.81 2.13 -3.24
N PRO A 121 10.98 1.09 -3.23
CA PRO A 121 9.84 1.03 -4.15
C PRO A 121 8.92 2.23 -3.87
N PRO A 122 8.30 2.86 -4.89
CA PRO A 122 7.34 3.93 -4.66
C PRO A 122 6.21 3.46 -3.75
N LEU A 123 5.70 4.37 -2.92
CA LEU A 123 4.69 4.09 -1.90
C LEU A 123 3.47 4.97 -2.13
N ALA A 124 2.28 4.35 -2.23
CA ALA A 124 1.01 5.06 -2.17
C ALA A 124 0.23 4.59 -0.94
N VAL A 125 -0.31 5.55 -0.19
CA VAL A 125 -1.19 5.29 0.96
C VAL A 125 -2.54 5.94 0.70
N ILE A 126 -3.60 5.14 0.60
CA ILE A 126 -4.97 5.62 0.48
C ILE A 126 -5.64 5.44 1.83
N ASN A 127 -5.79 6.53 2.59
CA ASN A 127 -6.30 6.49 3.96
C ASN A 127 -7.80 6.83 4.04
N SER A 128 -8.46 6.36 5.09
CA SER A 128 -9.82 6.76 5.44
C SER A 128 -9.84 8.09 6.20
N GLU A 129 -10.99 8.77 6.18
CA GLU A 129 -11.18 9.99 6.97
C GLU A 129 -10.97 9.72 8.47
N ARG A 130 -11.45 8.58 8.98
CA ARG A 130 -11.36 8.29 10.42
C ARG A 130 -9.94 8.07 10.90
N PHE A 131 -9.11 7.36 10.12
CA PHE A 131 -7.70 7.18 10.47
C PHE A 131 -6.94 8.49 10.35
N THR A 132 -7.30 9.34 9.39
CA THR A 132 -6.73 10.69 9.26
C THR A 132 -7.05 11.58 10.45
N LEU A 133 -8.26 11.49 11.00
CA LEU A 133 -8.67 12.25 12.18
C LEU A 133 -8.08 11.70 13.50
N TRP A 134 -7.54 10.49 13.51
CA TRP A 134 -6.83 9.91 14.64
C TRP A 134 -5.39 10.43 14.68
N LYS A 135 -5.19 11.56 15.37
CA LYS A 135 -3.94 12.34 15.35
C LYS A 135 -2.68 11.52 15.60
N GLU A 136 -2.67 10.64 16.60
CA GLU A 136 -1.49 9.86 16.94
C GLU A 136 -1.14 8.85 15.85
N HIS A 137 -2.14 8.19 15.27
CA HIS A 137 -1.94 7.24 14.17
C HIS A 137 -1.57 7.97 12.87
N PHE A 138 -2.27 9.05 12.54
CA PHE A 138 -1.98 9.84 11.35
C PHE A 138 -0.59 10.50 11.40
N GLY A 139 -0.14 10.94 12.57
CA GLY A 139 1.23 11.42 12.77
C GLY A 139 2.26 10.38 12.38
N LYS A 140 2.08 9.11 12.80
CA LYS A 140 2.96 8.00 12.37
C LYS A 140 2.94 7.77 10.86
N LEU A 141 1.80 7.97 10.19
CA LEU A 141 1.71 7.86 8.74
C LEU A 141 2.45 9.00 8.03
N CYS A 142 2.35 10.22 8.53
CA CYS A 142 3.14 11.34 8.03
C CYS A 142 4.65 11.08 8.21
N ASP A 143 5.07 10.61 9.40
CA ASP A 143 6.47 10.27 9.67
C ASP A 143 6.99 9.16 8.72
N LEU A 144 6.18 8.12 8.51
CA LEU A 144 6.46 7.04 7.55
C LEU A 144 6.63 7.61 6.12
N ALA A 145 5.69 8.44 5.67
CA ALA A 145 5.71 8.98 4.32
C ALA A 145 6.89 9.96 4.12
N GLY A 146 7.17 10.82 5.10
CA GLY A 146 8.34 11.70 5.09
C GLY A 146 9.66 10.92 5.10
N GLY A 147 9.73 9.84 5.88
CA GLY A 147 10.90 8.95 5.92
C GLY A 147 11.13 8.14 4.64
N TRP A 148 10.16 8.09 3.72
CA TRP A 148 10.27 7.38 2.44
C TRP A 148 11.04 8.16 1.38
N ARG A 149 11.25 9.47 1.56
CA ARG A 149 12.03 10.32 0.66
C ARG A 149 13.50 9.90 0.59
N THR A 150 14.10 10.03 -0.59
CA THR A 150 15.53 9.84 -0.82
C THR A 150 16.26 11.17 -0.71
N GLU A 151 17.57 11.16 -0.44
CA GLU A 151 18.40 12.38 -0.37
C GLU A 151 18.40 13.20 -1.68
N LYS A 152 18.04 12.59 -2.83
CA LYS A 152 17.89 13.28 -4.11
C LYS A 152 16.59 14.08 -4.24
N ASP A 153 15.60 13.85 -3.36
CA ASP A 153 14.32 14.57 -3.36
C ASP A 153 14.41 15.91 -2.60
N VAL A 154 15.58 16.25 -2.05
CA VAL A 154 15.85 17.50 -1.35
C VAL A 154 16.84 18.31 -2.17
N ASP A 155 16.39 18.89 -3.28
CA ASP A 155 17.15 19.95 -3.95
C ASP A 155 16.93 21.25 -3.16
N GLU A 156 17.89 21.60 -2.29
CA GLU A 156 17.86 22.82 -1.47
C GLU A 156 17.86 24.12 -2.31
N THR A 157 17.94 24.04 -3.64
CA THR A 157 18.02 25.19 -4.55
C THR A 157 16.75 25.46 -5.37
N ALA A 158 15.72 24.61 -5.29
CA ALA A 158 14.45 24.84 -5.97
C ALA A 158 13.56 25.80 -5.15
N GLU A 159 13.60 27.09 -5.48
CA GLU A 159 12.69 28.13 -4.94
C GLU A 159 11.23 27.97 -5.40
N ASP A 160 10.93 26.98 -6.25
CA ASP A 160 9.59 26.70 -6.78
C ASP A 160 9.08 25.33 -6.29
N GLU A 161 7.94 25.36 -5.60
CA GLU A 161 7.22 24.25 -4.95
C GLU A 161 6.66 23.18 -5.92
N GLU A 162 7.32 22.86 -7.03
CA GLU A 162 6.97 21.69 -7.83
C GLU A 162 7.75 20.47 -7.32
N ALA A 163 7.25 19.90 -6.23
CA ALA A 163 7.65 18.58 -5.76
C ALA A 163 7.44 17.56 -6.88
N THR A 164 8.50 17.25 -7.63
CA THR A 164 8.53 16.17 -8.61
C THR A 164 8.34 14.85 -7.87
N VAL A 165 7.16 14.26 -8.03
CA VAL A 165 6.71 12.99 -7.44
C VAL A 165 7.37 11.81 -8.17
N GLU A 166 8.69 11.80 -8.33
CA GLU A 166 9.33 10.76 -9.15
C GLU A 166 9.83 9.56 -8.34
N ASN A 167 10.08 9.66 -7.03
CA ASN A 167 10.54 8.49 -6.22
C ASN A 167 10.16 8.57 -4.71
N GLY A 168 8.93 8.98 -4.40
CA GLY A 168 8.50 9.25 -3.02
C GLY A 168 7.31 8.42 -2.51
N ALA A 169 6.86 8.75 -1.30
CA ALA A 169 5.58 8.31 -0.77
C ALA A 169 4.48 9.34 -1.04
N THR A 170 3.33 8.90 -1.52
CA THR A 170 2.12 9.71 -1.69
C THR A 170 1.08 9.30 -0.66
N LEU A 171 0.71 10.21 0.24
CA LEU A 171 -0.31 10.00 1.28
C LEU A 171 -1.59 10.71 0.88
N MET A 172 -2.67 9.94 0.74
CA MET A 172 -3.99 10.41 0.31
C MET A 172 -5.04 10.10 1.36
N THR A 173 -6.15 10.83 1.35
CA THR A 173 -7.33 10.53 2.16
C THR A 173 -8.59 10.71 1.36
N ILE A 174 -9.48 9.71 1.39
CA ILE A 174 -10.79 9.82 0.77
C ILE A 174 -11.78 10.36 1.81
N VAL A 175 -12.36 11.52 1.53
CA VAL A 175 -13.32 12.20 2.39
C VAL A 175 -14.56 11.31 2.57
N ARG A 176 -14.99 11.15 3.83
CA ARG A 176 -16.07 10.23 4.27
C ARG A 176 -15.83 8.73 4.06
N ALA A 177 -14.64 8.31 3.63
CA ALA A 177 -14.28 6.91 3.65
C ALA A 177 -14.14 6.41 5.10
N ARG A 178 -14.52 5.15 5.29
CA ARG A 178 -14.42 4.39 6.54
C ARG A 178 -13.45 3.23 6.33
N HIS A 179 -13.00 2.66 7.44
CA HIS A 179 -12.04 1.57 7.41
C HIS A 179 -12.53 0.33 6.66
N ASP A 180 -13.82 0.02 6.78
CA ASP A 180 -14.46 -1.10 6.09
C ASP A 180 -14.67 -0.84 4.59
N ASP A 181 -14.54 0.40 4.12
CA ASP A 181 -14.76 0.76 2.71
C ASP A 181 -13.67 0.23 1.76
N PHE A 182 -12.56 -0.27 2.31
CA PHE A 182 -11.44 -0.88 1.59
C PHE A 182 -11.52 -2.42 1.55
N SER A 183 -12.68 -2.99 1.88
CA SER A 183 -12.96 -4.42 1.87
C SER A 183 -14.26 -4.69 1.12
N ASP A 184 -14.64 -5.96 0.96
CA ASP A 184 -15.93 -6.32 0.37
C ASP A 184 -17.13 -6.09 1.30
N PHE A 185 -16.88 -5.77 2.58
CA PHE A 185 -17.95 -5.57 3.56
C PHE A 185 -19.05 -4.60 3.11
N PRO A 186 -18.76 -3.42 2.53
CA PRO A 186 -19.79 -2.51 2.07
C PRO A 186 -20.66 -3.11 0.96
N ALA A 187 -20.13 -4.00 0.12
CA ALA A 187 -20.88 -4.68 -0.94
C ALA A 187 -21.85 -5.73 -0.39
N LEU A 188 -21.56 -6.30 0.79
CA LEU A 188 -22.44 -7.24 1.49
C LEU A 188 -23.59 -6.54 2.23
N MET A 189 -23.49 -5.23 2.46
CA MET A 189 -24.46 -4.49 3.26
C MET A 189 -25.61 -3.94 2.38
N PRO A 190 -26.87 -4.10 2.81
CA PRO A 190 -28.01 -3.56 2.05
C PRO A 190 -27.91 -2.03 1.98
N PHE A 191 -28.36 -1.47 0.86
CA PHE A 191 -28.44 -0.02 0.60
C PHE A 191 -27.09 0.73 0.50
N ASN A 192 -25.96 0.01 0.39
CA ASN A 192 -24.64 0.63 0.22
C ASN A 192 -24.20 0.82 -1.23
N ALA A 193 -25.07 0.60 -2.22
CA ALA A 193 -24.71 0.65 -3.65
C ALA A 193 -23.98 1.93 -4.06
N GLN A 194 -24.46 3.10 -3.64
CA GLN A 194 -23.81 4.38 -3.95
C GLN A 194 -22.41 4.49 -3.32
N ARG A 195 -22.23 3.98 -2.09
CA ARG A 195 -20.95 3.98 -1.39
C ARG A 195 -19.95 3.06 -2.08
N VAL A 196 -20.38 1.85 -2.44
CA VAL A 196 -19.56 0.89 -3.20
C VAL A 196 -19.16 1.48 -4.54
N GLN A 197 -20.12 2.06 -5.28
CA GLN A 197 -19.82 2.68 -6.57
C GLN A 197 -18.85 3.86 -6.44
N THR A 198 -19.12 4.81 -5.55
CA THR A 198 -18.30 6.03 -5.45
C THR A 198 -16.92 5.74 -4.86
N LEU A 199 -16.86 5.14 -3.66
CA LEU A 199 -15.59 4.91 -2.98
C LEU A 199 -14.81 3.77 -3.63
N GLY A 200 -15.47 2.69 -4.03
CA GLY A 200 -14.84 1.58 -4.75
C GLY A 200 -14.21 2.05 -6.06
N SER A 201 -14.93 2.86 -6.86
CA SER A 201 -14.35 3.42 -8.10
C SER A 201 -13.19 4.36 -7.81
N THR A 202 -13.26 5.18 -6.75
CA THR A 202 -12.17 6.09 -6.38
C THR A 202 -10.93 5.31 -5.95
N ILE A 203 -11.08 4.33 -5.05
CA ILE A 203 -9.99 3.45 -4.59
C ILE A 203 -9.38 2.71 -5.78
N GLN A 204 -10.20 2.12 -6.64
CA GLN A 204 -9.74 1.39 -7.83
C GLN A 204 -9.01 2.31 -8.80
N LYS A 205 -9.56 3.48 -9.10
CA LYS A 205 -8.95 4.47 -10.02
C LYS A 205 -7.56 4.88 -9.55
N LEU A 206 -7.42 5.27 -8.29
CA LEU A 206 -6.14 5.66 -7.70
C LEU A 206 -5.15 4.50 -7.66
N SER A 207 -5.62 3.31 -7.28
CA SER A 207 -4.78 2.10 -7.21
C SER A 207 -4.23 1.73 -8.58
N LEU A 208 -5.08 1.69 -9.61
CA LEU A 208 -4.66 1.36 -10.98
C LEU A 208 -3.76 2.45 -11.58
N ALA A 209 -4.07 3.73 -11.33
CA ALA A 209 -3.21 4.82 -11.76
C ALA A 209 -1.81 4.70 -11.15
N PHE A 210 -1.72 4.40 -9.85
CA PHE A 210 -0.44 4.17 -9.17
C PHE A 210 0.35 2.98 -9.73
N LEU A 211 -0.29 1.83 -9.90
CA LEU A 211 0.38 0.63 -10.44
C LEU A 211 0.85 0.81 -11.90
N ALA A 212 0.24 1.74 -12.63
CA ALA A 212 0.60 2.11 -13.99
C ALA A 212 1.51 3.35 -14.09
N ASP A 213 2.15 3.76 -12.98
CA ASP A 213 3.02 4.93 -12.89
C ASP A 213 2.35 6.27 -13.28
N GLY A 214 1.01 6.33 -13.24
CA GLY A 214 0.18 7.46 -13.68
C GLY A 214 -0.57 8.18 -12.54
N LEU A 215 -0.13 8.01 -11.28
CA LEU A 215 -0.84 8.58 -10.11
C LEU A 215 -0.80 10.10 -10.11
N ALA A 216 0.31 10.72 -10.51
CA ALA A 216 0.47 12.17 -10.51
C ALA A 216 -0.52 12.83 -11.49
N GLU A 217 -0.67 12.28 -12.69
CA GLU A 217 -1.63 12.73 -13.70
C GLU A 217 -3.07 12.54 -13.23
N GLU A 218 -3.36 11.45 -12.51
CA GLU A 218 -4.69 11.22 -11.97
C GLU A 218 -5.02 12.21 -10.85
N LEU A 219 -4.07 12.51 -9.97
CA LEU A 219 -4.24 13.48 -8.89
C LEU A 219 -4.28 14.92 -9.40
N ALA A 220 -3.65 15.24 -10.52
CA ALA A 220 -3.71 16.57 -11.14
C ALA A 220 -5.14 16.94 -11.60
N LYS A 221 -6.02 15.95 -11.76
CA LYS A 221 -7.45 16.15 -12.09
C LYS A 221 -8.31 16.43 -10.85
N GLU A 222 -7.82 16.12 -9.66
CA GLU A 222 -8.53 16.25 -8.39
C GLU A 222 -8.23 17.60 -7.73
N VAL A 223 -9.21 18.18 -7.04
CA VAL A 223 -9.05 19.47 -6.35
C VAL A 223 -8.28 19.26 -5.04
N ARG A 224 -7.15 19.98 -4.88
CA ARG A 224 -6.40 19.99 -3.62
C ARG A 224 -7.10 20.88 -2.60
N HIS A 225 -7.47 20.32 -1.45
CA HIS A 225 -7.93 21.11 -0.30
C HIS A 225 -6.99 20.93 0.88
N ASP A 226 -6.51 22.06 1.40
CA ASP A 226 -5.85 22.11 2.70
C ASP A 226 -6.81 21.65 3.79
N LYS A 227 -6.22 20.99 4.81
CA LYS A 227 -6.89 20.32 5.93
C LYS A 227 -7.80 21.28 6.72
N VAL A 228 -9.05 21.45 6.31
CA VAL A 228 -10.05 22.07 7.17
C VAL A 228 -10.86 20.99 7.87
N VAL A 229 -10.64 20.85 9.18
CA VAL A 229 -11.47 20.00 10.04
C VAL A 229 -12.69 20.79 10.48
N ILE A 230 -13.88 20.34 10.09
CA ILE A 230 -15.14 20.91 10.56
C ILE A 230 -15.63 20.10 11.75
N GLU A 231 -15.91 20.78 12.87
CA GLU A 231 -16.55 20.20 14.03
C GLU A 231 -18.05 20.47 14.02
N HIS A 232 -18.87 19.43 13.92
CA HIS A 232 -20.32 19.54 14.02
C HIS A 232 -20.85 18.57 15.08
N LYS A 233 -21.56 19.08 16.10
CA LYS A 233 -22.20 18.28 17.16
C LYS A 233 -21.27 17.23 17.79
N LYS A 234 -20.03 17.63 18.16
CA LYS A 234 -18.97 16.77 18.74
C LYS A 234 -18.41 15.69 17.79
N LYS A 235 -18.79 15.67 16.52
CA LYS A 235 -18.15 14.84 15.50
C LYS A 235 -17.21 15.70 14.68
N LYS A 236 -15.93 15.34 14.70
CA LYS A 236 -14.93 15.91 13.80
C LYS A 236 -15.02 15.25 12.45
N THR A 237 -14.90 16.05 11.41
CA THR A 237 -15.03 15.62 10.03
C THR A 237 -14.09 16.43 9.15
N LEU A 238 -13.62 15.84 8.06
CA LEU A 238 -12.89 16.61 7.06
C LEU A 238 -13.90 17.44 6.24
N GLN A 239 -13.50 18.66 5.89
CA GLN A 239 -14.20 19.45 4.88
C GLN A 239 -14.00 18.77 3.51
N GLY A 240 -15.09 18.67 2.76
CA GLY A 240 -15.07 18.09 1.42
C GLY A 240 -16.35 17.31 1.10
N VAL A 241 -16.46 16.90 -0.16
CA VAL A 241 -17.57 16.12 -0.70
C VAL A 241 -17.30 14.62 -0.52
N PHE A 242 -18.36 13.82 -0.41
CA PHE A 242 -18.26 12.37 -0.33
C PHE A 242 -17.46 11.80 -1.51
N GLY A 243 -16.34 11.11 -1.23
CA GLY A 243 -15.48 10.50 -2.26
C GLY A 243 -14.35 11.40 -2.77
N GLU A 244 -14.30 12.66 -2.33
CA GLU A 244 -13.20 13.57 -2.68
C GLU A 244 -11.85 13.08 -2.12
N VAL A 245 -10.78 13.33 -2.86
CA VAL A 245 -9.42 12.89 -2.52
C VAL A 245 -8.59 14.07 -2.03
N LEU A 246 -8.08 13.98 -0.80
CA LEU A 246 -7.13 14.93 -0.24
C LEU A 246 -5.72 14.35 -0.35
N VAL A 247 -4.80 15.10 -0.94
CA VAL A 247 -3.38 14.76 -0.97
C VAL A 247 -2.67 15.51 0.16
N HIS A 248 -1.91 14.80 0.98
CA HIS A 248 -1.19 15.40 2.10
C HIS A 248 0.23 15.74 1.68
N ALA A 249 0.63 16.99 1.91
CA ALA A 249 2.04 17.36 1.98
C ALA A 249 2.59 16.87 3.34
N HIS A 250 3.77 16.28 3.30
CA HIS A 250 4.52 15.75 4.46
C HIS A 250 5.99 16.06 4.32
#